data_AF-A0A371Y0Y5-F1
#
_entry.id   AF-A0A371Y0Y5-F1
#
_cell.length_a   1.000
_cell.length_b   1.000
_cell.length_c   1.000
_cell.angle_alpha   90.00
_cell.angle_beta   90.00
_cell.angle_gamma   90.00
#
_symmetry.space_group_name_H-M   'P 1'
#
loop_
_entity.id
_entity.type
_entity.pdbx_description
1 polymer ?
#
loop_
_entity_poly.entity_id
_entity_poly.type
_entity_poly.pdbx_seq_one_letter_code
_entity_poly.pdbx_strand_id
1 'polypeptide(L)' 'MSRDERATTPQAGQVCPACKQPVTAEVTRHKSMGVFFPQWKPGPCQNPNCSKSVGGEHSATTDRAKP' A
#
# COMPACT_ATOMS: atom_id res chain seq x y z
N MET A 1 -7.84 17.63 32.81
CA MET A 1 -8.63 16.69 31.99
C MET A 1 -8.10 16.76 30.57
N SER A 2 -7.13 15.90 30.25
CA SER A 2 -6.24 16.03 29.10
C SER A 2 -6.95 15.76 27.77
N ARG A 3 -6.63 16.60 26.78
CA ARG A 3 -7.21 16.59 25.42
C ARG A 3 -6.42 15.67 24.48
N ASP A 4 -5.66 14.72 25.03
CA ASP A 4 -4.65 13.93 24.29
C ASP A 4 -5.05 12.47 24.04
N GLU A 5 -6.08 11.92 24.67
CA GLU A 5 -6.44 10.50 24.50
C GLU A 5 -7.51 10.24 23.42
N ARG A 6 -7.36 10.87 22.26
CA ARG A 6 -8.02 10.39 21.03
C ARG A 6 -7.02 10.22 19.90
N ALA A 7 -5.83 9.70 20.21
CA ALA A 7 -5.03 9.03 19.20
C ALA A 7 -5.74 7.71 18.84
N THR A 8 -6.81 7.78 18.04
CA THR A 8 -7.24 6.64 17.24
C THR A 8 -6.16 6.44 16.19
N THR A 9 -5.08 5.79 16.57
CA THR A 9 -4.06 5.31 15.66
C THR A 9 -4.74 4.28 14.77
N PRO A 10 -5.06 4.56 13.50
CA PRO A 10 -5.55 3.53 12.59
C PRO A 10 -4.31 2.76 12.13
N GLN A 11 -3.68 2.02 13.03
CA GLN A 11 -2.48 1.21 12.76
C GLN A 11 -2.89 -0.17 12.23
N ALA A 12 -3.92 -0.23 11.38
CA ALA A 12 -4.12 -1.39 10.52
C ALA A 12 -3.11 -1.24 9.37
N GLY A 13 -1.84 -1.52 9.67
CA GLY A 13 -0.76 -1.55 8.69
C GLY A 13 -1.23 -2.34 7.48
N GLN A 14 -1.28 -1.67 6.32
CA GLN A 14 -1.75 -2.29 5.10
C GLN A 14 -0.66 -3.23 4.60
N VAL A 15 -1.03 -4.41 4.14
CA VAL A 15 -0.10 -5.40 3.58
C VAL A 15 -0.34 -5.58 2.10
N CYS A 16 0.72 -5.81 1.34
CA CYS A 16 0.58 -6.17 -0.07
C CYS A 16 -0.11 -7.54 -0.18
N PRO A 17 -1.20 -7.68 -0.97
CA PRO A 17 -1.90 -8.97 -1.10
C PRO A 17 -1.07 -10.05 -1.83
N ALA A 18 0.00 -9.67 -2.53
CA ALA A 18 0.86 -10.61 -3.26
C ALA A 18 2.02 -11.13 -2.40
N CYS A 19 2.86 -10.24 -1.87
CA CYS A 19 4.06 -10.61 -1.12
C CYS A 19 3.92 -10.51 0.40
N LYS A 20 2.76 -10.05 0.89
CA LYS A 20 2.43 -9.88 2.33
C LYS A 20 3.37 -8.94 3.10
N GLN A 21 4.21 -8.20 2.39
CA GLN A 21 5.07 -7.16 2.96
C GLN A 21 4.22 -5.98 3.45
N PRO A 22 4.61 -5.31 4.56
CA PRO A 22 4.00 -4.05 4.97
C PRO A 22 4.14 -3.00 3.86
N VAL A 23 3.07 -2.26 3.62
CA VAL A 23 3.07 -1.11 2.70
C VAL A 23 2.61 0.13 3.44
N THR A 24 3.12 1.29 3.03
CA THR A 24 2.68 2.58 3.54
C THR A 24 1.21 2.76 3.18
N ALA A 25 0.35 3.05 4.16
CA ALA A 25 -1.04 3.39 3.90
C ALA A 25 -1.12 4.77 3.24
N GLU A 26 -1.87 4.89 2.15
CA GLU A 26 -2.16 6.17 1.53
C GLU A 26 -3.51 6.71 1.96
N VAL A 27 -3.53 8.02 2.14
CA VAL A 27 -4.67 8.81 2.59
C VAL A 27 -5.30 9.47 1.38
N THR A 28 -6.45 8.97 0.91
CA THR A 28 -7.26 9.69 -0.08
C THR A 28 -8.47 10.32 0.58
N ARG A 29 -8.99 11.40 -0.01
CA ARG A 29 -10.26 11.99 0.41
C ARG A 29 -11.28 11.80 -0.69
N HIS A 30 -12.39 11.16 -0.39
CA HIS A 30 -13.55 11.16 -1.28
C HIS A 30 -14.58 12.17 -0.74
N LYS A 31 -15.26 12.85 -1.66
CA LYS A 31 -16.32 13.78 -1.31
C LYS A 31 -17.67 13.09 -1.47
N SER A 32 -18.48 13.09 -0.43
CA SER A 32 -19.86 12.61 -0.48
C SER A 32 -20.78 13.62 0.23
N MET A 33 -21.88 13.99 -0.43
CA MET A 33 -22.86 14.95 0.09
C MET A 33 -22.26 16.27 0.61
N GLY A 34 -21.21 16.79 -0.06
CA GLY A 34 -20.54 18.02 0.37
C GLY A 34 -19.46 17.85 1.45
N VAL A 35 -19.34 16.67 2.06
CA VAL A 35 -18.36 16.36 3.12
C VAL A 35 -17.20 15.54 2.58
N PHE A 36 -15.98 15.79 3.07
CA PHE A 36 -14.77 15.04 2.69
C PHE A 36 -14.45 13.96 3.72
N PHE A 37 -14.53 12.70 3.30
CA PHE A 37 -14.22 11.55 4.14
C PHE A 37 -12.82 11.01 3.83
N PRO A 38 -12.00 10.70 4.85
CA PRO A 38 -10.74 10.00 4.64
C PRO A 38 -11.01 8.55 4.24
N GLN A 39 -10.31 8.08 3.22
CA GLN A 39 -10.31 6.69 2.79
C GLN A 39 -8.86 6.19 2.83
N TRP A 40 -8.60 5.20 3.68
CA TRP A 40 -7.32 4.52 3.80
C TRP A 40 -7.25 3.38 2.82
N LYS A 41 -6.22 3.40 1.97
CA LYS A 41 -5.93 2.32 1.01
C LYS A 41 -4.49 1.86 1.17
N PRO A 42 -4.17 0.60 0.82
CA PRO A 42 -2.79 0.18 0.68
C PRO A 42 -2.10 1.09 -0.37
N GLY A 43 -0.96 1.65 -0.01
CA GLY A 43 -0.08 2.30 -0.98
C GLY A 43 0.60 1.29 -1.90
N PRO A 44 1.36 1.78 -2.89
CA PRO A 44 2.08 0.94 -3.83
C PRO A 44 3.10 0.06 -3.11
N CYS A 45 3.23 -1.19 -3.58
CA CYS A 45 4.29 -2.06 -3.10
C CYS A 45 5.64 -1.55 -3.62
N GLN A 46 6.60 -1.35 -2.72
CA GLN A 46 7.96 -0.92 -3.07
C GLN A 46 8.93 -2.10 -3.16
N ASN A 47 8.46 -3.35 -2.96
CA ASN A 47 9.31 -4.53 -3.08
C ASN A 47 9.59 -4.81 -4.56
N PRO A 48 10.84 -4.68 -5.04
CA PRO A 48 11.19 -4.90 -6.46
C PRO A 48 10.97 -6.34 -6.92
N ASN A 49 10.95 -7.31 -6.01
CA ASN A 49 10.68 -8.73 -6.32
C ASN A 49 9.18 -9.05 -6.31
N CYS A 50 8.31 -8.07 -6.08
CA CYS A 50 6.88 -8.27 -6.05
C CYS A 50 6.28 -8.09 -7.44
N SER A 51 5.43 -9.03 -7.86
CA SER A 51 4.70 -8.97 -9.13
C SER A 51 3.74 -7.77 -9.26
N LYS A 52 3.50 -7.05 -8.17
CA LYS A 52 2.64 -5.85 -8.10
C LYS A 52 3.42 -4.57 -7.77
N SER A 53 4.75 -4.57 -7.92
CA SER A 53 5.57 -3.39 -7.69
C SER A 53 5.27 -2.28 -8.71
N VAL A 54 5.12 -1.04 -8.28
CA VAL A 54 5.03 0.13 -9.17
C VAL A 54 6.42 0.34 -9.78
N GLY A 55 6.58 -0.08 -11.04
CA GLY A 55 7.85 -0.01 -11.78
C GLY A 55 8.43 -1.35 -12.23
N GLY A 56 7.74 -2.47 -11.99
CA GLY A 56 8.14 -3.78 -12.52
C GLY A 56 7.50 -4.08 -13.87
N GLU A 57 8.00 -3.48 -14.96
CA GLU A 57 7.98 -4.20 -16.24
C GLU A 57 8.75 -5.50 -16.03
N HIS A 58 8.02 -6.58 -15.75
CA HIS A 58 8.54 -7.94 -15.84
C HIS A 58 8.88 -8.22 -17.32
N SER A 59 9.98 -7.66 -17.83
CA SER A 59 10.67 -8.31 -18.95
C SER A 59 11.32 -9.55 -18.36
N ALA A 60 10.74 -10.68 -18.72
CA ALA A 60 11.17 -11.99 -18.33
C ALA A 60 12.66 -12.20 -18.69
N THR A 61 13.54 -12.15 -17.70
CA THR A 61 14.75 -12.96 -17.74
C THR A 61 14.33 -14.41 -17.52
N THR A 62 13.79 -15.01 -18.57
CA THR A 62 13.91 -16.46 -18.73
C THR A 62 15.40 -16.71 -18.91
N ASP A 63 16.05 -17.05 -17.80
CA ASP A 63 17.25 -17.85 -17.79
C ASP A 63 17.04 -19.07 -18.70
N ARG A 64 17.59 -18.99 -19.92
CA ARG A 64 17.83 -20.15 -20.77
C ARG A 64 19.32 -20.20 -21.09
N ALA A 65 20.12 -20.48 -20.07
CA ALA A 65 21.39 -21.20 -20.25
C ALA A 65 21.06 -22.71 -20.16
N LYS A 66 20.82 -23.39 -21.28
CA LYS A 66 21.78 -24.16 -22.11
C LYS A 66 21.88 -25.64 -21.63
N PRO A 67 21.74 -26.63 -22.53
CA PRO A 67 22.89 -27.22 -23.24
C PRO A 67 22.99 -26.83 -24.72
#